data_AF-A0A518IJL6-F1
#
_entry.id   AF-A0A518IJL6-F1
#
_cell.length_a   1.000
_cell.length_b   1.000
_cell.length_c   1.000
_cell.angle_alpha   90.00
_cell.angle_beta   90.00
_cell.angle_gamma   90.00
#
_symmetry.space_group_name_H-M   'P 1'
#
loop_
_entity.id
_entity.type
_entity.pdbx_description
1 polymer ?
#
loop_
_entity_poly.entity_id
_entity_poly.type
_entity_poly.pdbx_seq_one_letter_code
_entity_poly.pdbx_strand_id
1 'polypeptide(L)'
;MLSNPILFGITGNIRIEDGQAVAEYSSNGRSEARFEQTKRDRTHVAYSFRMERPAPGKFLCVLQFHDWWQVPQFDKPTSFMATHPPILFYVKNDELWLQTNVLTGRISHNFEKQWLEITETDRQHHLIQPFEDGTWTDLDVEIEWSKERIHTLQ
;
A
#
# COMPACT_ATOMS: atom_id res chain seq x y z
N MET A 1 -23.70 -5.34 9.75
CA MET A 1 -22.74 -6.44 9.54
C MET A 1 -21.61 -5.92 8.68
N LEU A 2 -20.39 -5.85 9.21
CA LEU A 2 -19.20 -5.62 8.39
C LEU A 2 -18.88 -6.95 7.71
N SER A 3 -18.90 -6.98 6.37
CA SER A 3 -18.43 -8.12 5.61
C SER A 3 -16.93 -8.28 5.82
N ASN A 4 -16.46 -9.48 6.13
CA ASN A 4 -15.02 -9.76 6.17
C ASN A 4 -14.41 -9.41 4.80
N PRO A 5 -13.28 -8.69 4.75
CA PRO A 5 -12.62 -8.40 3.49
C PRO A 5 -12.20 -9.70 2.80
N ILE A 6 -12.44 -9.79 1.49
CA ILE A 6 -12.13 -10.97 0.69
C ILE A 6 -10.66 -10.88 0.27
N LEU A 7 -9.85 -11.88 0.65
CA LEU A 7 -8.49 -12.05 0.14
C LEU A 7 -8.57 -12.35 -1.36
N PHE A 8 -8.01 -11.48 -2.20
CA PHE A 8 -8.07 -11.64 -3.67
C PHE A 8 -6.72 -12.00 -4.30
N GLY A 9 -5.62 -11.87 -3.56
CA GLY A 9 -4.31 -12.23 -4.08
C GLY A 9 -3.22 -12.29 -3.02
N ILE A 10 -2.22 -13.11 -3.28
CA ILE A 10 -0.98 -13.20 -2.52
C ILE A 10 0.16 -12.96 -3.51
N THR A 11 1.16 -12.18 -3.10
CA THR A 11 2.41 -12.00 -3.85
C THR A 11 3.58 -12.31 -2.92
N GLY A 12 4.59 -13.02 -3.41
CA GLY A 12 5.80 -13.32 -2.64
C GLY A 12 5.63 -14.50 -1.68
N ASN A 13 6.40 -14.49 -0.59
CA ASN A 13 6.52 -15.61 0.35
C ASN A 13 5.58 -15.40 1.52
N ILE A 14 4.30 -15.76 1.34
CA ILE A 14 3.30 -15.71 2.42
C ILE A 14 2.75 -17.10 2.68
N ARG A 15 2.70 -17.46 3.95
CA ARG A 15 2.03 -18.65 4.46
C ARG A 15 0.92 -18.24 5.44
N ILE A 16 -0.17 -19.01 5.47
CA ILE A 16 -1.23 -18.82 6.46
C ILE A 16 -1.04 -19.89 7.53
N GLU A 17 -0.84 -19.47 8.79
CA GLU A 17 -0.64 -20.35 9.94
C GLU A 17 -1.51 -19.83 11.09
N ASP A 18 -2.30 -20.71 11.73
CA ASP A 18 -3.14 -20.38 12.89
C ASP A 18 -4.03 -19.13 12.70
N GLY A 19 -4.55 -18.93 11.48
CA GLY A 19 -5.38 -17.78 11.13
C GLY A 19 -4.62 -16.47 10.90
N GLN A 20 -3.29 -16.51 10.87
CA GLN A 20 -2.40 -15.36 10.63
C GLN A 20 -1.70 -15.50 9.28
N ALA A 21 -1.50 -14.38 8.59
CA ALA A 21 -0.63 -14.31 7.42
C ALA A 21 0.80 -14.02 7.87
N VAL A 22 1.71 -14.97 7.63
CA VAL A 22 3.14 -14.82 7.90
C VAL A 22 3.84 -14.51 6.59
N ALA A 23 4.37 -13.29 6.48
CA ALA A 23 5.14 -12.83 5.34
C ALA A 23 6.63 -12.92 5.65
N GLU A 24 7.39 -13.63 4.80
CA GLU A 24 8.84 -13.74 4.91
C GLU A 24 9.53 -12.83 3.91
N TYR A 25 10.77 -12.43 4.20
CA TYR A 25 11.54 -11.57 3.31
C TYR A 25 11.68 -12.22 1.92
N SER A 26 11.43 -11.44 0.88
CA SER A 26 11.58 -11.89 -0.51
C SER A 26 12.70 -11.11 -1.18
N SER A 27 13.60 -11.82 -1.87
CA SER A 27 14.63 -11.20 -2.73
C SER A 27 14.02 -10.30 -3.82
N ASN A 28 12.74 -10.53 -4.15
CA ASN A 28 12.00 -9.80 -5.17
C ASN A 28 11.28 -8.56 -4.61
N GLY A 29 11.53 -8.22 -3.34
CA GLY A 29 11.19 -6.93 -2.74
C GLY A 29 9.88 -6.88 -1.96
N ARG A 30 8.93 -7.82 -2.16
CA ARG A 30 7.64 -7.81 -1.44
C ARG A 30 7.06 -9.20 -1.16
N SER A 31 6.40 -9.30 -0.01
CA SER A 31 5.53 -10.41 0.40
C SER A 31 4.23 -9.80 0.94
N GLU A 32 3.17 -9.80 0.14
CA GLU A 32 1.94 -9.04 0.40
C GLU A 32 0.66 -9.88 0.18
N ALA A 33 -0.24 -9.84 1.16
CA ALA A 33 -1.62 -10.32 1.01
C ALA A 33 -2.48 -9.12 0.62
N ARG A 34 -3.31 -9.28 -0.41
CA ARG A 34 -4.13 -8.21 -0.95
C ARG A 34 -5.60 -8.52 -0.73
N PHE A 35 -6.30 -7.55 -0.16
CA PHE A 35 -7.72 -7.65 0.16
C PHE A 35 -8.52 -6.71 -0.72
N GLU A 36 -9.59 -7.20 -1.31
CA GLU A 36 -10.42 -6.41 -2.19
C GLU A 36 -11.30 -5.54 -1.31
N GLN A 37 -11.14 -4.22 -1.45
CA GLN A 37 -12.03 -3.28 -0.82
C GLN A 37 -13.02 -2.79 -1.87
N THR A 38 -14.30 -3.11 -1.68
CA THR A 38 -15.37 -2.41 -2.40
C THR A 38 -15.21 -0.91 -2.15
N LYS A 39 -15.05 -0.14 -3.23
CA LYS A 39 -14.96 1.33 -3.19
C LYS A 39 -16.08 1.89 -2.31
N ARG A 40 -15.70 2.54 -1.22
CA ARG A 40 -16.58 3.32 -0.35
C ARG A 40 -15.93 4.67 -0.13
N ASP A 41 -16.74 5.71 0.03
CA ASP A 41 -16.26 7.05 0.37
C ASP A 41 -15.51 7.06 1.70
N ARG A 42 -15.79 6.07 2.57
CA ARG A 42 -15.07 5.82 3.82
C ARG A 42 -14.65 4.37 3.94
N THR A 43 -13.40 4.17 4.32
CA THR A 43 -12.81 2.86 4.61
C THR A 43 -12.38 2.83 6.07
N HIS A 44 -12.71 1.74 6.75
CA HIS A 44 -12.21 1.42 8.09
C HIS A 44 -11.46 0.10 8.04
N VAL A 45 -10.23 0.06 8.57
CA VAL A 45 -9.39 -1.13 8.65
C VAL A 45 -8.80 -1.23 10.05
N ALA A 46 -9.10 -2.34 10.73
CA ALA A 46 -8.35 -2.79 11.90
C ALA A 46 -7.34 -3.86 11.45
N TYR A 47 -6.06 -3.64 11.73
CA TYR A 47 -4.96 -4.51 11.33
C TYR A 47 -3.91 -4.58 12.43
N SER A 48 -3.55 -5.80 12.82
CA SER A 48 -2.49 -6.05 13.79
C SER A 48 -1.31 -6.72 13.10
N PHE A 49 -0.10 -6.30 13.44
CA PHE A 49 1.12 -6.94 12.94
C PHE A 49 2.16 -7.09 14.04
N ARG A 50 3.04 -8.07 13.85
CA ARG A 50 4.26 -8.24 14.63
C ARG A 50 5.36 -8.56 13.64
N MET A 51 6.51 -7.92 13.79
CA MET A 51 7.65 -8.15 12.91
C MET A 51 8.96 -8.01 13.67
N GLU A 52 10.00 -8.61 13.10
CA GLU A 52 11.38 -8.34 13.50
C GLU A 52 11.85 -6.99 12.91
N ARG A 53 12.76 -6.33 13.62
CA ARG A 53 13.33 -5.04 13.22
C ARG A 53 13.89 -5.08 11.79
N PRO A 54 13.58 -4.09 10.93
CA PRO A 54 14.24 -3.98 9.63
C PRO A 54 15.75 -3.81 9.78
N ALA A 55 16.51 -4.33 8.82
CA ALA A 55 17.96 -4.07 8.77
C ALA A 55 18.25 -2.55 8.76
N PRO A 56 19.36 -2.09 9.36
CA PRO A 56 19.67 -0.67 9.46
C PRO A 56 19.59 0.06 8.11
N GLY A 57 18.92 1.22 8.09
CA GLY A 57 18.72 2.04 6.89
C GLY A 57 17.69 1.48 5.90
N LYS A 58 17.09 0.32 6.17
CA LYS A 58 15.94 -0.21 5.42
C LYS A 58 14.63 0.26 6.07
N PHE A 59 13.58 0.28 5.26
CA PHE A 59 12.22 0.42 5.74
C PHE A 59 11.42 -0.82 5.31
N LEU A 60 10.40 -1.17 6.07
CA LEU A 60 9.47 -2.24 5.71
C LEU A 60 8.05 -1.66 5.68
N CYS A 61 7.37 -1.80 4.54
CA CYS A 61 5.94 -1.49 4.44
C CYS A 61 5.15 -2.59 5.15
N VAL A 62 4.24 -2.19 6.06
CA VAL A 62 3.41 -3.11 6.85
C VAL A 62 1.94 -3.07 6.48
N LEU A 63 1.47 -1.94 5.95
CA LEU A 63 0.11 -1.76 5.42
C LEU A 63 0.14 -0.68 4.35
N GLN A 64 -0.52 -0.91 3.22
CA GLN A 64 -0.67 0.10 2.18
C GLN A 64 -2.06 0.04 1.58
N PHE A 65 -2.58 1.21 1.22
CA PHE A 65 -3.81 1.35 0.46
C PHE A 65 -3.43 1.79 -0.93
N HIS A 66 -3.81 1.00 -1.92
CA HIS A 66 -3.49 1.24 -3.32
C HIS A 66 -4.76 1.47 -4.11
N ASP A 67 -4.73 2.48 -4.98
CA ASP A 67 -5.76 2.73 -5.98
C ASP A 67 -5.25 2.25 -7.34
N TRP A 68 -5.83 1.17 -7.85
CA TRP A 68 -5.55 0.71 -9.21
C TRP A 68 -6.52 1.40 -10.15
N TRP A 69 -5.97 2.17 -11.10
CA TRP A 69 -6.77 2.88 -12.10
C TRP A 69 -6.68 2.13 -13.43
N GLN A 70 -7.85 1.88 -14.02
CA GLN A 70 -7.92 1.58 -15.44
C GLN A 70 -7.92 2.91 -16.19
N VAL A 71 -6.97 3.09 -17.10
CA VAL A 71 -6.92 4.30 -17.92
C VAL A 71 -7.98 4.17 -19.02
N PRO A 72 -9.02 5.03 -19.07
CA PRO A 72 -10.19 4.83 -19.93
C PRO A 72 -9.88 4.76 -21.43
N GLN A 73 -8.74 5.30 -21.86
CA GLN A 73 -8.33 5.37 -23.26
C GLN A 73 -7.67 4.08 -23.76
N PHE A 74 -7.47 3.07 -22.91
CA PHE A 74 -6.86 1.79 -23.27
C PHE A 74 -7.80 0.63 -22.95
N ASP A 75 -8.41 0.06 -23.99
CA ASP A 75 -9.36 -1.07 -23.90
C ASP A 75 -8.70 -2.41 -23.49
N LYS A 76 -7.36 -2.46 -23.35
CA LYS A 76 -6.64 -3.68 -23.01
C LYS A 76 -6.50 -3.86 -21.50
N PRO A 77 -6.72 -5.08 -20.96
CA PRO A 77 -6.62 -5.38 -19.53
C PRO A 77 -5.21 -5.24 -18.94
N THR A 78 -4.17 -5.02 -19.76
CA THR A 78 -2.77 -4.86 -19.33
C THR A 78 -2.35 -3.42 -19.06
N SER A 79 -3.23 -2.43 -19.29
CA SER A 79 -2.91 -1.01 -19.11
C SER A 79 -3.25 -0.51 -17.71
N PHE A 80 -2.63 -1.11 -16.70
CA PHE A 80 -2.68 -0.58 -15.34
C PHE A 80 -1.70 0.59 -15.18
N MET A 81 -2.12 1.62 -14.46
CA MET A 81 -1.25 2.73 -14.10
C MET A 81 -0.48 2.40 -12.82
N ALA A 82 0.84 2.35 -12.90
CA ALA A 82 1.69 2.27 -11.72
C ALA A 82 1.72 3.64 -11.02
N THR A 83 1.25 3.69 -9.78
CA THR A 83 1.24 4.89 -8.93
C THR A 83 1.84 4.55 -7.57
N HIS A 84 2.35 5.56 -6.86
CA HIS A 84 2.64 5.40 -5.45
C HIS A 84 1.33 5.22 -4.65
N PRO A 85 1.28 4.30 -3.68
CA PRO A 85 0.07 4.07 -2.88
C PRO A 85 -0.31 5.36 -2.12
N PRO A 86 -1.58 5.80 -2.13
CA PRO A 86 -1.99 7.03 -1.45
C PRO A 86 -1.60 7.07 0.03
N ILE A 87 -1.71 5.93 0.70
CA ILE A 87 -1.45 5.78 2.13
C ILE A 87 -0.57 4.55 2.31
N LEU A 88 0.52 4.71 3.06
CA LEU A 88 1.48 3.65 3.35
C LEU A 88 1.96 3.78 4.80
N PHE A 89 1.85 2.71 5.55
CA PHE A 89 2.42 2.56 6.89
C PHE A 89 3.68 1.73 6.80
N TYR A 90 4.76 2.22 7.42
CA TYR A 90 6.05 1.55 7.38
C TYR A 90 6.85 1.71 8.66
N VAL A 91 7.71 0.73 8.93
CA VAL A 91 8.69 0.78 10.01
C VAL A 91 10.05 1.17 9.43
N LYS A 92 10.72 2.14 10.03
CA LYS A 92 12.10 2.55 9.70
C LYS A 92 12.76 3.10 10.96
N ASN A 93 14.01 2.70 11.24
CA ASN A 93 14.79 3.20 12.38
C ASN A 93 14.04 3.14 13.74
N ASP A 94 13.42 1.99 14.04
CA ASP A 94 12.65 1.78 15.29
C ASP A 94 11.45 2.72 15.46
N GLU A 95 10.89 3.21 14.36
CA GLU A 95 9.75 4.10 14.35
C GLU A 95 8.72 3.60 13.34
N LEU A 96 7.45 3.69 13.72
CA LEU A 96 6.31 3.51 12.83
C LEU A 96 5.92 4.86 12.23
N TRP A 97 5.85 4.90 10.91
CA TRP A 97 5.56 6.08 10.13
C TRP A 97 4.33 5.87 9.24
N LEU A 98 3.58 6.95 9.06
CA LEU A 98 2.58 7.11 8.01
C LEU A 98 3.19 7.96 6.88
N GLN A 99 3.10 7.47 5.65
CA GLN A 99 3.34 8.24 4.45
C GLN A 99 2.02 8.48 3.71
N THR A 100 1.76 9.73 3.36
CA THR A 100 0.68 10.12 2.46
C THR A 100 1.28 10.61 1.14
N ASN A 101 0.63 10.25 0.02
CA ASN A 101 1.13 10.48 -1.32
C ASN A 101 0.08 11.17 -2.20
N VAL A 102 0.36 12.40 -2.61
CA VAL A 102 -0.44 13.15 -3.59
C VAL A 102 0.24 13.05 -4.95
N LEU A 103 -0.49 12.57 -5.95
CA LEU A 103 0.03 12.49 -7.32
C LEU A 103 0.03 13.89 -7.92
N THR A 104 1.22 14.39 -8.27
CA THR A 104 1.40 15.75 -8.80
C THR A 104 1.84 15.76 -10.27
N GLY A 105 2.28 14.61 -10.79
CA GLY A 105 2.76 14.46 -12.15
C GLY A 105 1.68 14.22 -13.20
N ARG A 106 2.16 14.12 -14.44
CA ARG A 106 1.35 13.69 -15.60
C ARG A 106 1.49 12.19 -15.82
N ILE A 107 0.49 11.61 -16.47
CA ILE A 107 0.58 10.23 -16.97
C ILE A 107 1.68 10.17 -18.04
N SER A 108 2.65 9.28 -17.84
CA SER A 108 3.69 8.97 -18.83
C SER A 108 3.63 7.50 -19.22
N HIS A 109 4.18 7.17 -20.39
CA HIS A 109 4.32 5.78 -20.83
C HIS A 109 5.76 5.32 -20.56
N ASN A 110 5.90 4.30 -19.72
CA ASN A 110 7.16 3.60 -19.54
C ASN A 110 7.36 2.60 -20.68
N PHE A 111 8.13 2.99 -21.71
CA PHE A 111 8.33 2.16 -22.90
C PHE A 111 9.08 0.86 -22.63
N GLU A 112 9.99 0.85 -21.66
CA GLU A 112 10.75 -0.35 -21.29
C GLU A 112 9.84 -1.40 -20.63
N LYS A 113 8.92 -0.95 -19.78
CA LYS A 113 8.05 -1.82 -18.98
C LYS A 113 6.65 -1.98 -19.56
N GLN A 114 6.35 -1.27 -20.65
CA GLN A 114 5.07 -1.28 -21.38
C GLN A 114 3.86 -0.98 -20.49
N TRP A 115 3.98 -0.01 -19.57
CA TRP A 115 2.88 0.43 -18.71
C TRP A 115 2.80 1.95 -18.59
N LEU A 116 1.64 2.42 -18.14
CA LEU A 116 1.46 3.83 -17.78
C LEU A 116 1.91 4.06 -16.35
N GLU A 117 2.51 5.21 -16.06
CA GLU A 117 2.94 5.55 -14.70
C GLU A 117 2.77 7.04 -14.39
N ILE A 118 2.62 7.36 -13.10
CA ILE A 118 2.80 8.70 -12.55
C ILE A 118 3.89 8.60 -11.49
N THR A 119 5.07 9.15 -11.77
CA THR A 119 6.26 9.03 -10.91
C THR A 119 6.47 10.25 -10.02
N GLU A 120 5.97 11.42 -10.42
CA GLU A 120 6.02 12.63 -9.60
C GLU A 120 4.91 12.58 -8.55
N THR A 121 5.31 12.65 -7.28
CA THR A 121 4.44 12.52 -6.13
C THR A 121 4.97 13.41 -5.03
N ASP A 122 4.10 14.22 -4.44
CA ASP A 122 4.40 14.90 -3.19
C ASP A 122 4.16 13.93 -2.03
N ARG A 123 5.17 13.80 -1.16
CA ARG A 123 5.21 12.80 -0.09
C ARG A 123 5.30 13.51 1.25
N GLN A 124 4.34 13.23 2.12
CA GLN A 124 4.39 13.68 3.51
C GLN A 124 4.60 12.49 4.42
N HIS A 125 5.45 12.67 5.42
CA HIS A 125 5.82 11.64 6.39
C HIS A 125 5.44 12.10 7.78
N HIS A 126 4.71 11.25 8.50
CA HIS A 126 4.20 11.52 9.83
C HIS A 126 4.66 10.41 10.76
N LEU A 127 5.42 10.76 11.79
CA LEU A 127 5.79 9.82 12.85
C LEU A 127 4.51 9.48 13.64
N ILE A 128 4.20 8.20 13.77
CA ILE A 128 3.06 7.73 14.56
C ILE A 128 3.52 7.46 15.99
N GLN A 129 4.51 6.57 16.14
CA GLN A 129 5.03 6.12 17.42
C GLN A 129 6.38 5.41 17.26
N PRO A 130 7.17 5.28 18.33
CA PRO A 130 8.25 4.30 18.38
C PRO A 130 7.72 2.88 18.11
N PHE A 131 8.54 2.07 17.44
CA PHE A 131 8.25 0.67 17.15
C PHE A 131 9.10 -0.25 18.04
N GLU A 132 8.45 -1.23 18.67
CA GLU A 132 9.12 -2.23 19.50
C GLU A 132 9.24 -3.56 18.74
N ASP A 133 10.45 -4.10 18.73
CA ASP A 133 10.78 -5.33 18.01
C ASP A 133 10.04 -6.55 18.59
N GLY A 134 9.43 -7.35 17.73
CA GLY A 134 8.75 -8.59 18.14
C GLY A 134 7.49 -8.40 18.99
N THR A 135 6.96 -7.19 19.12
CA THR A 135 5.69 -6.92 19.80
C THR A 135 4.55 -6.77 18.81
N TRP A 136 3.32 -7.08 19.26
CA TRP A 136 2.12 -6.81 18.47
C TRP A 136 1.84 -5.31 18.47
N THR A 137 1.66 -4.77 17.27
CA THR A 137 1.23 -3.39 17.03
C THR A 137 -0.13 -3.42 16.35
N ASP A 138 -1.09 -2.73 16.96
CA ASP A 138 -2.44 -2.58 16.44
C ASP A 138 -2.59 -1.26 15.69
N LEU A 139 -3.15 -1.31 14.49
CA LEU A 139 -3.52 -0.16 13.68
C LEU A 139 -5.03 -0.13 13.50
N ASP A 140 -5.63 0.97 13.94
CA ASP A 140 -7.03 1.30 13.68
C ASP A 140 -7.08 2.50 12.73
N VAL A 141 -7.47 2.25 11.48
CA VAL A 141 -7.31 3.21 10.38
C VAL A 141 -8.67 3.53 9.78
N GLU A 142 -9.07 4.80 9.90
CA GLU A 142 -10.22 5.36 9.19
C GLU A 142 -9.74 6.32 8.09
N ILE A 143 -10.25 6.13 6.88
CA ILE A 143 -9.90 6.91 5.70
C ILE A 143 -11.18 7.44 5.07
N GLU A 144 -11.24 8.75 4.86
CA GLU A 144 -12.23 9.39 4.00
C GLU A 144 -11.59 9.69 2.64
N TRP A 145 -12.08 9.01 1.60
CA TRP A 145 -11.55 9.15 0.25
C TRP A 145 -12.23 10.31 -0.47
N SER A 146 -11.45 11.30 -0.90
CA SER A 146 -11.93 12.29 -1.86
C SER A 146 -11.86 11.72 -3.28
N LYS A 147 -12.77 12.15 -4.16
CA LYS A 147 -12.79 11.75 -5.58
C LYS A 147 -11.65 12.37 -6.40
N GLU A 148 -10.95 13.34 -5.84
CA GLU A 148 -9.97 14.18 -6.52
C GLU A 148 -8.56 13.86 -6.03
N ARG A 149 -7.93 12.82 -6.58
CA ARG A 149 -6.49 12.58 -6.38
C ARG A 149 -5.63 13.10 -7.53
N ILE A 150 -6.24 13.37 -8.69
CA ILE A 150 -5.55 13.89 -9.89
C ILE A 150 -6.10 15.28 -10.16
N HIS A 151 -5.34 16.31 -9.79
CA HIS A 151 -5.75 17.71 -10.03
C HIS A 151 -5.65 18.12 -11.51
N THR A 152 -5.03 17.30 -12.38
CA THR A 152 -4.91 17.62 -13.81
C THR A 152 -4.75 16.38 -14.68
N LEU A 153 -5.81 16.02 -15.42
CA LEU A 153 -5.69 15.29 -16.69
C LEU A 153 -5.87 16.32 -17.81
N GLN A 154 -4.84 17.12 -18.07
CA GLN A 154 -4.75 17.97 -19.26
C GLN A 154 -3.47 17.70 -20.01
#